data_AF-A0A0X7K3T2-F1
#
_entry.id   AF-A0A0X7K3T2-F1
#
_cell.length_a   1.000
_cell.length_b   1.000
_cell.length_c   1.000
_cell.angle_alpha   90.00
_cell.angle_beta   90.00
_cell.angle_gamma   90.00
#
_symmetry.space_group_name_H-M   'P 1'
#
loop_
_entity.id
_entity.type
_entity.pdbx_description
1 polymer ?
#
loop_
_entity_poly.entity_id
_entity_poly.type
_entity_poly.pdbx_seq_one_letter_code
_entity_poly.pdbx_strand_id
1 'polypeptide(L)'
;MSRALGITPCLPIQPSAALLRMVLAPPEQQALMLTLVDGIYHPQRDTALDHDQRQWCARLSMALPTSSRQPGEDPLHHLRAWVDHTVWQRLRLSFARRRVLELESQYLPQVGSKLDTVWQAVIWRATAAAEDDFHAAPSGVPPHHVMPTQD
;
A
#
# COMPACT_ATOMS: atom_id res chain seq x y z
N MET A 1 20.11 -21.33 -7.47
CA MET A 1 19.82 -21.24 -6.02
C MET A 1 18.32 -21.12 -5.69
N SER A 2 17.41 -21.55 -6.57
CA SER A 2 15.96 -21.29 -6.41
C SER A 2 15.18 -22.40 -5.70
N ARG A 3 15.62 -23.67 -5.79
CA ARG A 3 14.97 -24.81 -5.11
C ARG A 3 15.16 -24.83 -3.60
N ALA A 4 16.26 -24.26 -3.09
CA ALA A 4 16.53 -24.20 -1.65
C ALA A 4 15.53 -23.33 -0.87
N LEU A 5 14.78 -22.47 -1.58
CA LEU A 5 13.81 -21.55 -1.00
C LEU A 5 12.35 -22.04 -1.16
N GLY A 6 12.14 -23.25 -1.69
CA GLY A 6 10.79 -23.78 -1.95
C GLY A 6 10.04 -23.07 -3.09
N ILE A 7 10.76 -22.32 -3.94
CA ILE A 7 10.15 -21.63 -5.08
C ILE A 7 10.18 -22.58 -6.28
N THR A 8 9.00 -23.03 -6.71
CA THR A 8 8.87 -23.78 -7.96
C THR A 8 9.35 -22.91 -9.12
N PRO A 9 10.31 -23.37 -9.94
CA PRO A 9 10.76 -22.59 -11.09
C PRO A 9 9.60 -22.45 -12.08
N CYS A 10 9.10 -21.23 -12.23
CA CYS A 10 8.08 -20.86 -13.19
C CYS A 10 8.61 -19.71 -14.07
N LEU A 11 8.05 -19.56 -15.27
CA LEU A 11 8.26 -18.38 -16.10
C LEU A 11 7.94 -17.12 -15.28
N PRO A 12 8.67 -16.01 -15.47
CA PRO A 12 8.37 -14.76 -14.80
C PRO A 12 6.98 -14.29 -15.26
N ILE A 13 5.96 -14.55 -14.44
CA ILE A 13 4.66 -13.90 -14.58
C ILE A 13 4.92 -12.41 -14.42
N GLN A 14 4.50 -11.61 -15.39
CA GLN A 14 4.66 -10.17 -15.33
C GLN A 14 3.80 -9.64 -14.17
N PRO A 15 4.41 -9.14 -13.08
CA PRO A 15 3.64 -8.61 -11.96
C PRO A 15 2.84 -7.38 -12.42
N SER A 16 1.68 -7.14 -11.81
CA SER A 16 0.89 -5.95 -12.11
C SER A 16 1.71 -4.69 -11.80
N ALA A 17 1.53 -3.63 -12.59
CA ALA A 17 2.27 -2.38 -12.39
C ALA A 17 2.07 -1.79 -10.99
N ALA A 18 0.87 -1.97 -10.41
CA ALA A 18 0.57 -1.57 -9.05
C ALA A 18 1.37 -2.36 -8.01
N LEU A 19 1.46 -3.68 -8.18
CA LEU A 19 2.28 -4.49 -7.30
C LEU A 19 3.76 -4.07 -7.34
N LEU A 20 4.29 -3.80 -8.53
CA LEU A 20 5.66 -3.29 -8.66
C LEU A 20 5.84 -1.95 -7.95
N ARG A 21 4.89 -1.02 -8.08
CA ARG A 21 4.94 0.28 -7.37
C ARG A 21 4.97 0.10 -5.87
N MET A 22 4.13 -0.77 -5.32
CA MET A 22 4.12 -1.06 -3.88
C MET A 22 5.43 -1.69 -3.42
N VAL A 23 5.97 -2.67 -4.14
CA VAL A 23 7.22 -3.37 -3.76
C VAL A 23 8.44 -2.46 -3.83
N LEU A 24 8.48 -1.55 -4.81
CA LEU A 24 9.58 -0.62 -5.02
C LEU A 24 9.45 0.66 -4.17
N ALA A 25 8.32 0.88 -3.51
CA ALA A 25 8.11 2.04 -2.66
C ALA A 25 9.03 1.99 -1.41
N PRO A 26 9.42 3.15 -0.85
CA PRO A 26 10.13 3.20 0.43
C PRO A 26 9.35 2.51 1.55
N PRO A 27 10.04 1.98 2.59
CA PRO A 27 9.39 1.22 3.67
C PRO A 27 8.31 2.02 4.41
N GLU A 28 8.46 3.33 4.56
CA GLU A 28 7.46 4.23 5.15
C GLU A 28 6.18 4.28 4.31
N GLN A 29 6.32 4.36 2.99
CA GLN A 29 5.20 4.39 2.06
C GLN A 29 4.51 3.03 1.98
N GLN A 30 5.26 1.93 2.04
CA GLN A 30 4.69 0.58 2.16
C GLN A 30 3.89 0.43 3.47
N ALA A 31 4.42 0.92 4.59
CA ALA A 31 3.73 0.91 5.87
C ALA A 31 2.44 1.75 5.82
N LEU A 32 2.47 2.92 5.17
CA LEU A 32 1.29 3.74 4.94
C LEU A 32 0.24 3.00 4.09
N MET A 33 0.65 2.37 2.99
CA MET A 33 -0.26 1.57 2.15
C MET A 33 -0.94 0.45 2.97
N LEU A 34 -0.18 -0.27 3.79
CA LEU A 34 -0.74 -1.30 4.68
C LEU A 34 -1.69 -0.72 5.72
N THR A 35 -1.38 0.47 6.26
CA THR A 35 -2.23 1.15 7.26
C THR A 35 -3.53 1.65 6.64
N LEU A 36 -3.49 2.17 5.40
CA LEU A 36 -4.68 2.57 4.66
C LEU A 36 -5.59 1.38 4.35
N VAL A 37 -5.02 0.25 3.92
CA VAL A 37 -5.78 -1.00 3.73
C VAL A 37 -6.43 -1.43 5.04
N ASP A 38 -5.68 -1.45 6.14
CA ASP A 38 -6.25 -1.79 7.44
C ASP A 38 -7.38 -0.83 7.84
N GLY A 39 -7.23 0.47 7.63
CA GLY A 39 -8.28 1.46 7.89
C GLY A 39 -9.53 1.30 7.04
N ILE A 40 -9.41 0.77 5.81
CA ILE A 40 -10.56 0.48 4.93
C ILE A 40 -11.35 -0.73 5.45
N TYR A 41 -10.66 -1.81 5.82
CA TYR A 41 -11.31 -3.03 6.31
C TYR A 41 -11.77 -2.88 7.78
N HIS A 42 -11.00 -2.13 8.58
CA HIS A 42 -11.19 -1.91 10.01
C HIS A 42 -11.28 -0.42 10.39
N PRO A 43 -12.28 0.35 9.91
CA PRO A 43 -12.39 1.79 10.21
C PRO A 43 -12.68 2.10 11.69
N GLN A 44 -12.97 1.09 12.51
CA GLN A 44 -13.14 1.21 13.95
C GLN A 44 -11.82 1.04 14.72
N ARG A 45 -10.73 0.59 14.06
CA ARG A 45 -9.41 0.48 14.69
C ARG A 45 -8.74 1.85 14.74
N ASP A 46 -8.12 2.12 15.89
CA ASP A 46 -7.25 3.27 16.04
C ASP A 46 -5.99 3.03 15.20
N THR A 47 -5.89 3.78 14.11
CA THR A 47 -4.77 3.72 13.16
C THR A 47 -4.01 5.03 13.23
N ALA A 48 -2.71 5.00 12.93
CA ALA A 48 -1.87 6.20 12.89
C ALA A 48 -2.17 7.14 11.69
N LEU A 49 -3.33 6.98 11.05
CA LEU A 49 -3.78 7.79 9.91
C LEU A 49 -4.24 9.16 10.40
N ASP A 50 -4.04 10.19 9.58
CA ASP A 50 -4.59 11.53 9.84
C ASP A 50 -6.13 11.57 9.64
N HIS A 51 -6.75 12.73 9.89
CA HIS A 51 -8.20 12.86 9.78
C HIS A 51 -8.71 12.66 8.34
N ASP A 52 -8.01 13.18 7.34
CA ASP A 52 -8.41 13.10 5.93
C ASP A 52 -8.28 11.67 5.39
N GLN A 53 -7.19 10.99 5.75
CA GLN A 53 -6.95 9.58 5.47
C GLN A 53 -8.02 8.69 6.11
N ARG A 54 -8.38 8.92 7.39
CA ARG A 54 -9.46 8.18 8.05
C ARG A 54 -10.81 8.39 7.37
N GLN A 55 -11.14 9.63 7.00
CA GLN A 55 -12.39 9.92 6.30
C GLN A 55 -12.43 9.25 4.91
N TRP A 56 -11.30 9.26 4.20
CA TRP A 56 -11.17 8.56 2.92
C TRP A 56 -11.35 7.05 3.07
N CYS A 57 -10.67 6.42 4.03
CA CYS A 57 -10.82 5.00 4.35
C CYS A 57 -12.27 4.64 4.70
N ALA A 58 -12.94 5.47 5.52
CA ALA A 58 -14.34 5.27 5.88
C ALA A 58 -15.27 5.31 4.66
N ARG A 59 -15.10 6.29 3.77
CA ARG A 59 -15.89 6.40 2.53
C ARG A 59 -15.66 5.20 1.61
N LEU A 60 -14.42 4.77 1.45
CA LEU A 60 -14.09 3.63 0.61
C LEU A 60 -14.62 2.32 1.21
N SER A 61 -14.59 2.19 2.54
CA SER A 61 -15.16 1.04 3.25
C SER A 61 -16.67 0.87 3.01
N MET A 62 -17.40 1.98 2.87
CA MET A 62 -18.84 1.93 2.56
C MET A 62 -19.14 1.43 1.15
N ALA A 63 -18.18 1.58 0.22
CA ALA A 63 -18.31 1.07 -1.15
C ALA A 63 -17.99 -0.43 -1.26
N LEU A 64 -17.42 -1.03 -0.20
CA LEU A 64 -17.06 -2.45 -0.19
C LEU A 64 -18.21 -3.32 0.34
N PRO A 65 -18.41 -4.52 -0.23
CA PRO A 65 -19.40 -5.46 0.27
C PRO A 65 -19.04 -5.92 1.68
N THR A 66 -20.02 -5.98 2.57
CA THR A 66 -19.87 -6.34 4.00
C THR A 66 -19.24 -7.72 4.22
N SER A 67 -19.34 -8.64 3.26
CA SER A 67 -18.71 -9.95 3.28
C SER A 67 -17.18 -9.94 3.18
N SER A 68 -16.58 -8.81 2.81
CA SER A 68 -15.12 -8.64 2.75
C SER A 68 -14.48 -8.25 4.09
N ARG A 69 -15.30 -8.00 5.12
CA ARG A 69 -14.85 -7.55 6.44
C ARG A 69 -14.60 -8.74 7.35
N GLN A 70 -13.41 -9.33 7.29
CA GLN A 70 -12.96 -10.29 8.30
C GLN A 70 -12.35 -9.52 9.49
N PRO A 71 -12.95 -9.59 10.69
CA PRO A 71 -12.45 -8.83 11.83
C PRO A 71 -11.13 -9.41 12.35
N GLY A 72 -10.14 -8.53 12.51
CA GLY A 72 -8.94 -8.84 13.30
C GLY A 72 -7.75 -9.37 12.51
N GLU A 73 -7.88 -9.56 11.20
CA GLU A 73 -6.79 -10.05 10.35
C GLU A 73 -5.68 -8.99 10.17
N ASP A 74 -4.42 -9.43 10.19
CA ASP A 74 -3.26 -8.60 9.87
C ASP A 74 -3.41 -8.04 8.44
N PRO A 75 -3.08 -6.75 8.16
CA PRO A 75 -3.13 -6.19 6.80
C PRO A 75 -2.38 -7.03 5.74
N LEU A 76 -1.39 -7.82 6.14
CA LEU A 76 -0.73 -8.78 5.25
C LEU A 76 -1.65 -9.90 4.72
N HIS A 77 -2.75 -10.23 5.41
CA HIS A 77 -3.76 -11.18 4.91
C HIS A 77 -4.40 -10.65 3.63
N HIS A 78 -4.76 -9.36 3.61
CA HIS A 78 -5.34 -8.69 2.45
C HIS A 78 -4.35 -8.63 1.29
N LEU A 79 -3.06 -8.53 1.59
CA LEU A 79 -2.00 -8.54 0.59
C LEU A 79 -1.84 -9.94 -0.03
N ARG A 80 -1.80 -10.98 0.81
CA ARG A 80 -1.72 -12.38 0.37
C ARG A 80 -2.95 -12.80 -0.43
N ALA A 81 -4.14 -12.31 -0.07
CA ALA A 81 -5.38 -12.62 -0.78
C ALA A 81 -5.49 -11.92 -2.15
N TRP A 82 -4.76 -10.81 -2.33
CA TRP A 82 -4.72 -10.05 -3.59
C TRP A 82 -3.79 -10.67 -4.64
N VAL A 83 -2.62 -11.14 -4.23
CA VAL A 83 -1.59 -11.63 -5.16
C VAL A 83 -1.72 -13.13 -5.44
N ASP A 84 -1.26 -13.56 -6.62
CA ASP A 84 -1.11 -14.97 -6.94
C ASP A 84 -0.12 -15.67 -6.02
N HIS A 85 -0.33 -16.97 -5.78
CA HIS A 85 0.54 -17.75 -4.90
C HIS A 85 2.03 -17.66 -5.31
N THR A 86 2.31 -17.72 -6.61
CA THR A 86 3.66 -17.59 -7.18
C THR A 86 4.29 -16.22 -6.90
N VAL A 87 3.47 -15.17 -6.90
CA VAL A 87 3.89 -13.80 -6.62
C VAL A 87 4.12 -13.62 -5.11
N TRP A 88 3.22 -14.16 -4.28
CA TRP A 88 3.36 -14.17 -2.82
C TRP A 88 4.68 -14.82 -2.37
N GLN A 89 5.09 -15.94 -2.98
CA GLN A 89 6.35 -16.64 -2.65
C GLN A 89 7.59 -15.75 -2.73
N ARG A 90 7.57 -14.74 -3.60
CA ARG A 90 8.66 -13.76 -3.76
C ARG A 90 8.45 -12.58 -2.82
N LEU A 91 7.23 -12.06 -2.78
CA LEU A 91 6.86 -10.89 -1.99
C LEU A 91 7.07 -11.09 -0.49
N ARG A 92 6.84 -12.30 0.02
CA ARG A 92 7.03 -12.64 1.43
C ARG A 92 8.46 -12.41 1.93
N LEU A 93 9.46 -12.41 1.04
CA LEU A 93 10.85 -12.17 1.39
C LEU A 93 11.12 -10.71 1.79
N SER A 94 10.22 -9.78 1.43
CA SER A 94 10.30 -8.38 1.82
C SER A 94 9.79 -8.11 3.24
N PHE A 95 9.16 -9.10 3.88
CA PHE A 95 8.59 -8.97 5.22
C PHE A 95 9.34 -9.82 6.25
N ALA A 96 9.17 -9.48 7.53
CA ALA A 96 9.78 -10.23 8.62
C ALA A 96 9.31 -11.70 8.60
N ARG A 97 10.27 -12.63 8.51
CA ARG A 97 10.01 -14.08 8.37
C ARG A 97 9.01 -14.63 9.39
N ARG A 98 9.09 -14.21 10.65
CA ARG A 98 8.19 -14.67 11.71
C ARG A 98 6.72 -14.35 11.39
N ARG A 99 6.47 -13.11 10.97
CA ARG A 99 5.13 -12.62 10.61
C ARG A 99 4.56 -13.37 9.40
N VAL A 100 5.40 -13.66 8.41
CA VAL A 100 5.03 -14.47 7.24
C VAL A 100 4.65 -15.90 7.64
N LEU A 101 5.39 -16.54 8.54
CA LEU A 101 5.09 -17.92 8.96
C LEU A 101 3.77 -18.03 9.72
N GLU A 102 3.50 -17.07 10.62
CA GLU A 102 2.22 -16.96 11.34
C GLU A 102 1.07 -16.80 10.34
N LEU A 103 1.26 -15.98 9.31
CA LEU A 103 0.29 -15.77 8.23
C LEU A 103 0.06 -17.02 7.38
N GLU A 104 1.14 -17.70 6.96
CA GLU A 104 1.09 -18.89 6.10
C GLU A 104 0.46 -20.10 6.79
N SER A 105 0.52 -20.16 8.12
CA SER A 105 -0.15 -21.20 8.92
C SER A 105 -1.68 -21.14 8.85
N GLN A 106 -2.24 -20.00 8.42
CA GLN A 106 -3.66 -19.79 8.27
C GLN A 106 -4.09 -20.09 6.82
N TYR A 107 -5.18 -20.85 6.69
CA TYR A 107 -5.81 -21.14 5.40
C TYR A 107 -6.64 -19.94 4.96
N LEU A 108 -6.28 -19.33 3.83
CA LEU A 108 -7.00 -18.21 3.24
C LEU A 108 -7.55 -18.62 1.86
N PRO A 109 -8.86 -18.50 1.63
CA PRO A 109 -9.39 -18.57 0.28
C PRO A 109 -8.89 -17.36 -0.52
N GLN A 110 -8.40 -17.60 -1.74
CA GLN A 110 -7.98 -16.53 -2.63
C GLN A 110 -9.24 -15.75 -3.09
N VAL A 111 -9.35 -14.47 -2.69
CA VAL A 111 -10.55 -13.66 -3.00
C VAL A 111 -10.43 -12.95 -4.36
N GLY A 112 -9.24 -12.93 -4.97
CA GLY A 112 -9.04 -12.51 -6.35
C GLY A 112 -9.39 -11.03 -6.63
N SER A 113 -9.73 -10.75 -7.90
CA SER A 113 -9.78 -9.43 -8.59
C SER A 113 -10.45 -8.27 -7.85
N LYS A 114 -11.34 -8.51 -6.88
CA LYS A 114 -11.98 -7.44 -6.08
C LYS A 114 -10.99 -6.67 -5.21
N LEU A 115 -9.93 -7.32 -4.74
CA LEU A 115 -8.88 -6.67 -3.98
C LEU A 115 -8.03 -5.74 -4.86
N ASP A 116 -7.99 -5.96 -6.17
CA ASP A 116 -7.17 -5.18 -7.08
C ASP A 116 -7.56 -3.70 -7.05
N THR A 117 -8.85 -3.38 -7.15
CA THR A 117 -9.32 -1.98 -7.11
C THR A 117 -8.97 -1.28 -5.80
N VAL A 118 -9.05 -1.99 -4.67
CA VAL A 118 -8.68 -1.42 -3.35
C VAL A 118 -7.19 -1.13 -3.30
N TRP A 119 -6.36 -2.09 -3.69
CA TRP A 119 -4.91 -1.92 -3.71
C TRP A 119 -4.47 -0.81 -4.68
N GLN A 120 -5.08 -0.70 -5.87
CA GLN A 120 -4.82 0.39 -6.82
C GLN A 120 -5.15 1.75 -6.21
N ALA A 121 -6.31 1.88 -5.56
CA ALA A 121 -6.74 3.13 -4.93
C ALA A 121 -5.81 3.53 -3.77
N VAL A 122 -5.40 2.56 -2.94
CA VAL A 122 -4.45 2.78 -1.85
C VAL A 122 -3.07 3.19 -2.37
N ILE A 123 -2.55 2.49 -3.37
CA ILE A 123 -1.26 2.81 -3.97
C ILE A 123 -1.29 4.21 -4.55
N TRP A 124 -2.33 4.56 -5.30
CA TRP A 124 -2.51 5.91 -5.84
C TRP A 124 -2.56 6.97 -4.73
N ARG A 125 -3.30 6.70 -3.65
CA ARG A 125 -3.42 7.63 -2.52
C ARG A 125 -2.08 7.85 -1.80
N ALA A 126 -1.32 6.78 -1.59
CA ALA A 126 -0.01 6.84 -0.96
C ALA A 126 1.06 7.47 -1.86
N THR A 127 0.95 7.35 -3.20
CA THR A 127 1.87 8.00 -4.13
C THR A 127 1.52 9.47 -4.35
N ALA A 128 0.24 9.83 -4.44
CA ALA A 128 -0.19 11.22 -4.58
C ALA A 128 0.20 12.07 -3.38
N ALA A 129 0.13 11.53 -2.15
CA ALA A 129 0.59 12.21 -0.95
C ALA A 129 2.10 12.50 -0.98
N ALA A 130 2.90 11.58 -1.54
CA ALA A 130 4.34 11.80 -1.69
C ALA A 130 4.66 12.86 -2.76
N GLU A 131 3.87 12.92 -3.84
CA GLU A 131 4.01 13.94 -4.89
C GLU A 131 3.63 15.35 -4.40
N ASP A 132 2.61 15.47 -3.54
CA ASP A 132 2.22 16.74 -2.93
C ASP A 132 3.31 17.27 -1.97
N ASP A 133 3.94 16.39 -1.18
CA ASP A 133 5.09 16.74 -0.33
C ASP A 133 6.30 17.20 -1.16
N PHE A 134 6.51 16.60 -2.34
CA PHE A 134 7.55 17.04 -3.27
C PHE A 134 7.25 18.39 -3.93
N HIS A 135 5.97 18.78 -4.08
CA HIS A 135 5.55 20.06 -4.67
C HIS A 135 5.42 21.20 -3.64
N ALA A 136 5.39 20.88 -2.34
CA ALA A 136 5.33 21.85 -1.25
C ALA A 136 6.64 22.62 -1.01
N ALA A 137 7.71 22.37 -1.78
CA ALA A 137 8.88 23.25 -1.87
C ALA A 137 9.16 23.55 -3.36
N PRO A 138 9.42 24.81 -3.79
CA PRO A 138 10.22 25.83 -3.10
C PRO A 138 9.71 27.29 -3.22
N SER A 139 10.29 28.21 -2.45
CA SER A 139 10.81 29.55 -2.89
C SER A 139 10.72 30.60 -1.79
N GLY A 140 11.68 30.56 -0.86
CA GLY A 140 12.00 31.68 0.02
C GLY A 140 13.17 32.48 -0.53
N VAL A 141 12.97 33.25 -1.62
CA VAL A 141 13.88 34.33 -2.01
C VAL A 141 13.01 35.53 -2.42
N PRO A 142 12.92 36.59 -1.60
CA PRO A 142 12.19 37.79 -2.01
C PRO A 142 13.03 38.55 -3.06
N PRO A 143 12.42 39.07 -4.14
CA PRO A 143 13.13 39.93 -5.07
C PRO A 143 13.39 41.29 -4.40
N HIS A 144 14.66 41.68 -4.33
CA HIS A 144 15.10 43.03 -4.01
C HIS A 144 14.48 44.02 -5.00
N HIS A 145 13.58 44.88 -4.52
CA HIS A 145 13.03 45.98 -5.27
C HIS A 145 14.08 47.09 -5.40
N VAL A 146 14.76 47.16 -6.54
CA VAL A 146 15.56 48.33 -6.95
C VAL A 146 14.63 49.28 -7.69
N MET A 147 14.44 50.50 -7.16
CA MET A 147 13.78 51.61 -7.86
C MET A 147 14.73 52.21 -8.91
N PRO A 148 14.23 52.61 -10.10
CA PRO A 148 14.97 53.53 -10.96
C PRO A 148 14.63 54.98 -10.60
N THR A 149 15.66 55.78 -10.41
CA THR A 149 15.64 57.25 -10.37
C THR A 149 15.23 57.79 -11.75
N GLN A 150 14.22 58.65 -11.82
CA GLN A 150 13.92 59.43 -13.04
C GLN A 150 14.66 60.76 -12.99
N ASP A 151 15.39 61.06 -14.07
CA ASP A 151 15.70 62.42 -14.55
C ASP A 151 14.45 63.04 -15.21
#